data_AF-A0A8H3G7N0-F1
#
_entry.id   AF-A0A8H3G7N0-F1
#
_cell.length_a   1.000
_cell.length_b   1.000
_cell.length_c   1.000
_cell.angle_alpha   90.00
_cell.angle_beta   90.00
_cell.angle_gamma   90.00
#
_symmetry.space_group_name_H-M   'P 1'
#
loop_
_entity.id
_entity.type
_entity.pdbx_description
1 polymer ?
#
loop_
_entity_poly.entity_id
_entity_poly.type
_entity_poly.pdbx_seq_one_letter_code
_entity_poly.pdbx_strand_id
1 'polypeptide(L)'
;MRLSAIVLTLGLANPVWANVNPDRIKAVTAHGTIMGFAFAILFPLGATLIRTASFRGLVWIHAGIQAFAYLLALAGLGLGVHIAIYPQSQLTASNGHPIIGIIVVGALVFQPIGGLIHHYMYKKYQRRTIWATTHVWWGRIILTLGIINGGLGLMLSGNTVKGEIAYGVIAGVMWLIWMAVAIWGSMRSSGTSDETGEKAVGHSDATSDRYSDRNRNA
;
A
#
# COMPACT_ATOMS: atom_id res chain seq x y z
N MET A 1 42.35 26.96 30.83
CA MET A 1 41.13 26.69 31.63
C MET A 1 40.03 26.23 30.69
N ARG A 2 39.55 25.00 30.89
CA ARG A 2 38.67 24.29 29.97
C ARG A 2 37.21 24.68 30.24
N LEU A 3 36.45 24.99 29.18
CA LEU A 3 34.99 25.21 29.19
C LEU A 3 34.19 24.01 29.74
N SER A 4 34.86 22.87 29.98
CA SER A 4 34.28 21.66 30.56
C SER A 4 33.96 21.76 32.07
N ALA A 5 34.47 22.77 32.79
CA ALA A 5 34.29 22.86 34.24
C ALA A 5 32.97 23.54 34.69
N ILE A 6 32.32 24.32 33.82
CA ILE A 6 31.07 25.05 34.15
C ILE A 6 29.83 24.18 33.93
N VAL A 7 29.92 23.16 33.07
CA VAL A 7 28.79 22.27 32.74
C VAL A 7 28.56 21.19 33.82
N LEU A 8 29.54 20.95 34.69
CA LEU A 8 29.46 19.88 35.70
C LEU A 8 28.70 20.28 36.99
N THR A 9 28.44 21.56 37.21
CA THR A 9 28.01 22.08 38.53
C THR A 9 26.50 22.22 38.72
N LEU A 10 25.68 21.95 37.69
CA LEU A 10 24.23 22.21 37.75
C LEU A 10 23.32 20.97 37.69
N GLY A 11 23.85 19.75 37.58
CA GLY A 11 23.01 18.54 37.65
C GLY A 11 21.90 18.44 36.59
N LEU A 12 21.95 19.23 35.51
CA LEU A 12 20.93 19.30 34.45
C LEU A 12 21.34 18.56 33.17
N ALA A 13 22.41 17.78 33.18
CA ALA A 13 22.71 16.86 32.08
C ALA A 13 22.06 15.51 32.36
N ASN A 14 20.79 15.35 31.99
CA ASN A 14 20.22 14.03 31.80
C ASN A 14 21.06 13.33 30.70
N PRO A 15 21.86 12.29 31.01
CA PRO A 15 22.86 11.75 30.09
C PRO A 15 22.28 10.85 28.98
N VAL A 16 20.95 10.81 28.84
CA VAL A 16 20.24 9.96 27.85
C VAL A 16 20.65 10.32 26.42
N TRP A 17 20.97 11.58 26.14
CA TRP A 17 21.23 12.07 24.78
C TRP A 17 22.73 12.19 24.43
N ALA A 18 23.63 12.02 25.42
CA ALA A 18 25.06 12.18 25.21
C ALA A 18 25.70 11.00 24.43
N ASN A 19 24.98 9.89 24.24
CA ASN A 19 25.49 8.65 23.63
C ASN A 19 24.56 8.05 22.58
N VAL A 20 23.78 8.85 21.84
CA VAL A 20 23.02 8.32 20.70
C VAL A 20 23.96 8.15 19.52
N ASN A 21 24.15 6.90 19.06
CA ASN A 21 25.01 6.60 17.92
C ASN A 21 24.51 7.36 16.66
N PRO A 22 25.33 8.23 16.03
CA PRO A 22 24.91 9.01 14.85
C PRO A 22 24.51 8.13 13.67
N ASP A 23 25.08 6.93 13.54
CA ASP A 23 24.73 5.99 12.48
C ASP A 23 23.35 5.39 12.69
N ARG A 24 22.90 5.26 13.94
CA ARG A 24 21.52 4.87 14.26
C ARG A 24 20.51 5.92 13.82
N ILE A 25 20.80 7.21 14.07
CA ILE A 25 19.93 8.31 13.65
C ILE A 25 19.78 8.30 12.12
N LYS A 26 20.90 8.19 11.39
CA LYS A 26 20.89 8.07 9.92
C LYS A 26 20.07 6.87 9.46
N ALA A 27 20.23 5.70 10.08
CA ALA A 27 19.48 4.50 9.74
C ALA A 27 17.97 4.67 9.97
N VAL A 28 17.55 5.24 11.10
CA VAL A 28 16.13 5.51 11.42
C VAL A 28 15.54 6.50 10.41
N THR A 29 16.23 7.59 10.12
CA THR A 29 15.80 8.57 9.13
C THR A 29 15.70 7.94 7.72
N ALA A 30 16.70 7.15 7.32
CA ALA A 30 16.68 6.46 6.03
C ALA A 30 15.53 5.45 5.94
N HIS A 31 15.34 4.63 6.97
CA HIS A 31 14.22 3.68 7.08
C HIS A 31 12.87 4.40 6.90
N GLY A 32 12.61 5.42 7.71
CA GLY A 32 11.34 6.17 7.68
C GLY A 32 11.12 6.86 6.34
N THR A 33 12.16 7.46 5.77
CA THR A 33 12.06 8.17 4.47
C THR A 33 11.76 7.20 3.33
N ILE A 34 12.50 6.09 3.24
CA ILE A 34 12.35 5.10 2.17
C ILE A 34 10.97 4.41 2.29
N MET A 35 10.60 3.96 3.49
CA MET A 35 9.33 3.29 3.73
C MET A 35 8.14 4.23 3.51
N GLY A 36 8.25 5.47 4.00
CA GLY A 36 7.25 6.50 3.79
C GLY A 36 7.04 6.79 2.31
N PHE A 37 8.12 6.98 1.55
CA PHE A 37 8.03 7.24 0.10
C PHE A 37 7.44 6.05 -0.67
N ALA A 38 7.85 4.82 -0.35
CA ALA A 38 7.33 3.62 -0.99
C ALA A 38 5.82 3.44 -0.74
N PHE A 39 5.39 3.42 0.53
CA PHE A 39 4.01 3.11 0.92
C PHE A 39 3.05 4.27 0.76
N ALA A 40 3.45 5.51 1.06
CA ALA A 40 2.55 6.65 0.98
C ALA A 40 2.42 7.19 -0.44
N ILE A 41 3.40 6.96 -1.33
CA ILE A 41 3.43 7.58 -2.66
C ILE A 41 3.50 6.54 -3.78
N LEU A 42 4.62 5.80 -3.90
CA LEU A 42 4.88 4.99 -5.11
C LEU A 42 3.86 3.87 -5.31
N PHE A 43 3.55 3.12 -4.25
CA PHE A 43 2.56 2.03 -4.31
C PHE A 43 1.16 2.53 -4.71
N PRO A 44 0.57 3.52 -4.01
CA PRO A 44 -0.70 4.14 -4.41
C PRO A 44 -0.67 4.75 -5.80
N LEU A 45 0.43 5.40 -6.20
CA LEU A 45 0.59 6.01 -7.51
C LEU A 45 0.53 4.97 -8.63
N GLY A 46 1.35 3.92 -8.54
CA GLY A 46 1.34 2.83 -9.52
C GLY A 46 -0.01 2.12 -9.60
N ALA A 47 -0.70 1.98 -8.46
CA ALA A 47 -2.04 1.40 -8.40
C ALA A 47 -3.13 2.33 -8.96
N THR A 48 -2.99 3.64 -8.82
CA THR A 48 -3.92 4.62 -9.38
C THR A 48 -3.75 4.70 -10.90
N LEU A 49 -2.50 4.78 -11.37
CA LEU A 49 -2.16 4.94 -12.79
C LEU A 49 -2.74 3.82 -13.67
N ILE A 50 -2.67 2.56 -13.25
CA ILE A 50 -3.21 1.43 -14.00
C ILE A 50 -4.75 1.44 -14.10
N ARG A 51 -5.43 2.24 -13.27
CA ARG A 51 -6.91 2.36 -13.25
C ARG A 51 -7.41 3.61 -13.96
N THR A 52 -6.60 4.67 -14.06
CA THR A 52 -7.02 5.95 -14.65
C THR A 52 -6.52 6.16 -16.07
N ALA A 53 -5.36 5.59 -16.43
CA ALA A 53 -4.80 5.72 -17.76
C ALA A 53 -5.18 4.53 -18.67
N SER A 54 -5.14 4.74 -19.98
CA SER A 54 -5.33 3.68 -20.97
C SER A 54 -4.44 3.94 -22.19
N PHE A 55 -3.33 3.20 -22.31
CA PHE A 55 -2.45 3.22 -23.47
C PHE A 55 -1.56 1.98 -23.53
N ARG A 56 -0.96 1.72 -24.70
CA ARG A 56 -0.11 0.54 -24.93
C ARG A 56 1.18 0.65 -24.10
N GLY A 57 1.44 -0.35 -23.26
CA GLY A 57 2.62 -0.39 -22.38
C GLY A 57 2.37 0.05 -20.93
N LEU A 58 1.18 0.54 -20.60
CA LEU A 58 0.82 0.97 -19.24
C LEU A 58 1.06 -0.11 -18.17
N VAL A 59 0.83 -1.39 -18.48
CA VAL A 59 1.09 -2.51 -17.56
C VAL A 59 2.57 -2.61 -17.20
N TRP A 60 3.48 -2.31 -18.12
CA TRP A 60 4.92 -2.34 -17.86
C TRP A 60 5.36 -1.15 -17.00
N ILE A 61 4.76 0.02 -17.20
CA ILE A 61 4.98 1.18 -16.32
C ILE A 61 4.48 0.87 -14.91
N HIS A 62 3.28 0.31 -14.79
CA HIS A 62 2.75 -0.16 -13.52
C HIS A 62 3.70 -1.16 -12.87
N ALA A 63 4.07 -2.24 -13.57
CA ALA A 63 4.98 -3.26 -13.05
C ALA A 63 6.34 -2.67 -12.64
N GLY A 64 6.89 -1.73 -13.41
CA GLY A 64 8.15 -1.05 -13.09
C GLY A 64 8.07 -0.21 -11.81
N ILE A 65 7.01 0.62 -11.66
CA ILE A 65 6.79 1.40 -10.44
C ILE A 65 6.61 0.47 -9.23
N GLN A 66 5.82 -0.60 -9.38
CA GLN A 66 5.57 -1.57 -8.32
C GLN A 66 6.85 -2.31 -7.92
N ALA A 67 7.66 -2.74 -8.87
CA ALA A 67 8.93 -3.41 -8.61
C ALA A 67 9.91 -2.48 -7.90
N PHE A 68 10.01 -1.22 -8.33
CA PHE A 68 10.88 -0.24 -7.69
C PHE A 68 10.43 0.07 -6.25
N ALA A 69 9.13 0.30 -6.03
CA ALA A 69 8.56 0.50 -4.70
C ALA A 69 8.80 -0.72 -3.79
N TYR A 70 8.72 -1.93 -4.34
CA TYR A 70 8.99 -3.17 -3.62
C TYR A 70 10.45 -3.30 -3.19
N LEU A 71 11.41 -2.97 -4.07
CA LEU A 71 12.83 -2.94 -3.70
C LEU A 71 13.12 -1.93 -2.59
N LEU A 72 12.49 -0.75 -2.64
CA LEU A 72 12.58 0.24 -1.56
C LEU A 72 11.99 -0.29 -0.25
N ALA A 73 10.85 -0.99 -0.29
CA ALA A 73 10.25 -1.61 0.89
C ALA A 73 11.15 -2.69 1.51
N LEU A 74 11.84 -3.50 0.69
CA LEU A 74 12.80 -4.48 1.18
C LEU A 74 14.04 -3.81 1.80
N ALA A 75 14.58 -2.76 1.17
CA ALA A 75 15.68 -1.99 1.72
C ALA A 75 15.30 -1.32 3.05
N GLY A 76 14.10 -0.74 3.11
CA GLY A 76 13.52 -0.17 4.32
C GLY A 76 13.35 -1.21 5.42
N LEU A 77 12.79 -2.38 5.13
CA LEU A 77 12.70 -3.48 6.09
C LEU A 77 14.08 -3.90 6.61
N GLY A 78 15.07 -4.04 5.72
CA GLY A 78 16.45 -4.37 6.09
C GLY A 78 17.06 -3.35 7.05
N LEU A 79 16.85 -2.04 6.82
CA LEU A 79 17.24 -0.99 7.76
C LEU A 79 16.48 -1.09 9.10
N GLY A 80 15.19 -1.42 9.06
CA GLY A 80 14.38 -1.63 10.25
C GLY A 80 14.91 -2.78 11.12
N VAL A 81 15.25 -3.91 10.49
CA VAL A 81 15.89 -5.05 11.15
C VAL A 81 17.26 -4.67 11.70
N HIS A 82 18.07 -3.92 10.95
CA HIS A 82 19.38 -3.44 11.41
C HIS A 82 19.25 -2.56 12.67
N ILE A 83 18.31 -1.62 12.70
CA ILE A 83 18.00 -0.79 13.88
C ILE A 83 17.55 -1.67 15.06
N ALA A 84 16.81 -2.74 14.76
CA ALA A 84 16.27 -3.71 15.71
C ALA A 84 17.27 -4.77 16.23
N ILE A 85 18.56 -4.68 15.91
CA ILE A 85 19.57 -5.61 16.47
C ILE A 85 20.42 -4.93 17.55
N TYR A 86 20.37 -3.59 17.68
CA TYR A 86 21.19 -2.86 18.64
C TYR A 86 20.58 -2.82 20.06
N PRO A 87 21.38 -3.02 21.12
CA PRO A 87 20.90 -3.20 22.50
C PRO A 87 20.27 -1.96 23.16
N GLN A 88 20.42 -0.77 22.57
CA GLN A 88 19.78 0.47 23.02
C GLN A 88 18.44 0.76 22.34
N SER A 89 18.02 -0.10 21.40
CA SER A 89 16.72 0.07 20.78
C SER A 89 15.65 -0.24 21.82
N GLN A 90 14.65 0.63 21.93
CA GLN A 90 13.40 0.31 22.60
C GLN A 90 12.59 -0.69 21.74
N LEU A 91 13.23 -1.81 21.42
CA LEU A 91 12.59 -3.07 21.06
C LEU A 91 11.96 -3.65 22.32
N THR A 92 10.96 -3.00 22.84
CA THR A 92 9.95 -3.83 23.44
C THR A 92 9.16 -4.40 22.28
N ALA A 93 9.20 -5.72 22.16
CA ALA A 93 8.28 -6.51 21.34
C ALA A 93 6.78 -6.23 21.64
N SER A 94 6.48 -5.29 22.53
CA SER A 94 5.16 -4.69 22.78
C SER A 94 4.77 -3.57 21.80
N ASN A 95 5.69 -3.10 20.93
CA ASN A 95 5.38 -2.05 19.95
C ASN A 95 4.82 -2.67 18.67
N GLY A 96 3.59 -2.28 18.31
CA GLY A 96 2.89 -2.81 17.13
C GLY A 96 3.59 -2.52 15.79
N HIS A 97 4.36 -1.43 15.68
CA HIS A 97 4.98 -1.01 14.42
C HIS A 97 5.90 -2.06 13.76
N PRO A 98 6.94 -2.60 14.43
CA PRO A 98 7.81 -3.61 13.80
C PRO A 98 7.06 -4.90 13.46
N ILE A 99 6.12 -5.34 14.31
CA ILE A 99 5.32 -6.55 14.07
C ILE A 99 4.44 -6.37 12.83
N ILE A 100 3.67 -5.28 12.78
CA ILE A 100 2.82 -4.96 11.63
C ILE A 100 3.68 -4.78 10.37
N GLY A 101 4.83 -4.09 10.48
CA GLY A 101 5.74 -3.87 9.35
C GLY A 101 6.25 -5.16 8.72
N ILE A 102 6.68 -6.13 9.53
CA ILE A 102 7.14 -7.44 9.05
C ILE A 102 5.98 -8.18 8.37
N ILE A 103 4.79 -8.18 8.98
CA ILE A 103 3.60 -8.82 8.40
C ILE A 103 3.22 -8.17 7.06
N VAL A 104 3.21 -6.84 6.98
CA VAL A 104 2.86 -6.09 5.76
C VAL A 104 3.85 -6.39 4.64
N VAL A 105 5.16 -6.29 4.89
CA VAL A 105 6.17 -6.54 3.84
C VAL A 105 6.23 -8.02 3.47
N GLY A 106 6.07 -8.94 4.43
CA GLY A 106 5.97 -10.37 4.15
C GLY A 106 4.74 -10.71 3.29
N ALA A 107 3.58 -10.14 3.60
CA ALA A 107 2.36 -10.32 2.83
C ALA A 107 2.45 -9.69 1.42
N LEU A 108 3.28 -8.65 1.26
CA LEU A 108 3.51 -7.97 -0.01
C LEU A 108 4.20 -8.88 -1.05
N VAL A 109 4.94 -9.92 -0.62
CA VAL A 109 5.56 -10.91 -1.52
C VAL A 109 4.54 -11.57 -2.44
N PHE A 110 3.30 -11.76 -1.97
CA PHE A 110 2.23 -12.38 -2.75
C PHE A 110 1.65 -11.45 -3.84
N GLN A 111 1.88 -10.14 -3.75
CA GLN A 111 1.39 -9.17 -4.74
C GLN A 111 1.97 -9.38 -6.15
N PRO A 112 3.29 -9.43 -6.37
CA PRO A 112 3.85 -9.63 -7.71
C PRO A 112 3.44 -10.99 -8.30
N ILE A 113 3.42 -12.06 -7.49
CA ILE A 113 2.97 -13.38 -7.93
C ILE A 113 1.51 -13.33 -8.40
N GLY A 114 0.61 -12.80 -7.55
CA GLY A 114 -0.80 -12.64 -7.89
C GLY A 114 -1.03 -11.72 -9.09
N GLY A 115 -0.22 -10.67 -9.24
CA GLY A 115 -0.28 -9.72 -10.36
C GLY A 115 0.08 -10.37 -11.68
N LEU A 116 1.14 -11.20 -11.71
CA LEU A 116 1.54 -11.96 -12.89
C LEU A 116 0.48 -12.99 -13.29
N ILE A 117 -0.04 -13.75 -12.32
CA ILE A 117 -1.10 -14.75 -12.56
C ILE A 117 -2.35 -14.07 -13.11
N HIS A 118 -2.82 -13.00 -12.45
CA HIS A 118 -3.98 -12.24 -12.92
C HIS A 118 -3.75 -11.69 -14.32
N HIS A 119 -2.61 -11.06 -14.59
CA HIS A 119 -2.36 -10.47 -15.91
C HIS A 119 -2.33 -11.54 -17.02
N TYR A 120 -1.70 -12.69 -16.78
CA TYR A 120 -1.70 -13.82 -17.70
C TYR A 120 -3.13 -14.31 -17.98
N MET A 121 -3.92 -14.51 -16.92
CA MET A 121 -5.32 -14.97 -17.05
C MET A 121 -6.21 -13.93 -17.72
N TYR A 122 -6.00 -12.64 -17.46
CA TYR A 122 -6.77 -11.57 -18.10
C TYR A 122 -6.50 -11.55 -19.61
N LYS A 123 -5.25 -11.71 -20.06
CA LYS A 123 -4.95 -11.86 -21.50
C LYS A 123 -5.64 -13.09 -22.10
N LYS A 124 -5.67 -14.21 -21.37
CA LYS A 124 -6.23 -15.48 -21.86
C LYS A 124 -7.76 -15.46 -21.94
N TYR A 125 -8.44 -14.97 -20.91
CA TYR A 125 -9.89 -15.09 -20.76
C TYR A 125 -10.66 -13.80 -21.03
N GLN A 126 -9.97 -12.64 -21.14
CA GLN A 126 -10.56 -11.30 -21.37
C GLN A 126 -11.68 -10.93 -20.38
N ARG A 127 -11.71 -11.57 -19.21
CA ARG A 127 -12.69 -11.35 -18.13
C ARG A 127 -12.00 -11.32 -16.78
N ARG A 128 -12.65 -10.68 -15.80
CA ARG A 128 -12.18 -10.73 -14.40
C ARG A 128 -12.22 -12.16 -13.89
N THR A 129 -11.11 -12.60 -13.31
CA THR A 129 -10.98 -13.91 -12.66
C THR A 129 -10.95 -13.74 -11.14
N ILE A 130 -11.13 -14.84 -10.40
CA ILE A 130 -11.00 -14.83 -8.93
C ILE A 130 -9.63 -14.26 -8.51
N TRP A 131 -8.57 -14.59 -9.25
CA TRP A 131 -7.22 -14.05 -9.03
C TRP A 131 -7.13 -12.53 -9.18
N ALA A 132 -7.92 -11.94 -10.09
CA ALA A 132 -8.03 -10.50 -10.23
C ALA A 132 -8.60 -9.86 -8.96
N THR A 133 -9.70 -10.42 -8.46
CA THR A 133 -10.37 -9.94 -7.25
C THR A 133 -9.47 -10.08 -6.04
N THR A 134 -8.88 -11.26 -5.84
CA THR A 134 -7.95 -11.52 -4.72
C THR A 134 -6.75 -10.58 -4.77
N HIS A 135 -6.08 -10.42 -5.92
CA HIS A 135 -4.93 -9.53 -6.06
C HIS A 135 -5.27 -8.08 -5.68
N VAL A 136 -6.42 -7.58 -6.17
CA VAL A 136 -6.86 -6.20 -5.92
C VAL A 136 -7.21 -5.98 -4.44
N TRP A 137 -8.00 -6.86 -3.82
CA TRP A 137 -8.40 -6.70 -2.42
C TRP A 137 -7.24 -6.93 -1.45
N TRP A 138 -6.39 -7.93 -1.72
CA TRP A 138 -5.16 -8.18 -0.97
C TRP A 138 -4.26 -6.93 -0.96
N GLY A 139 -4.12 -6.29 -2.12
CA GLY A 139 -3.29 -5.09 -2.26
C GLY A 139 -3.87 -3.91 -1.50
N ARG A 140 -5.19 -3.75 -1.49
CA ARG A 140 -5.89 -2.68 -0.76
C ARG A 140 -5.65 -2.76 0.75
N ILE A 141 -5.79 -3.96 1.31
CA ILE A 141 -5.62 -4.20 2.74
C ILE A 141 -4.15 -3.96 3.14
N ILE A 142 -3.20 -4.56 2.43
CA ILE A 142 -1.77 -4.45 2.75
C ILE A 142 -1.26 -3.02 2.66
N LEU A 143 -1.60 -2.29 1.60
CA LEU A 143 -1.14 -0.91 1.43
C LEU A 143 -1.74 0.02 2.50
N THR A 144 -3.02 -0.17 2.85
CA THR A 144 -3.64 0.61 3.92
C THR A 144 -2.97 0.34 5.26
N LEU A 145 -2.72 -0.93 5.60
CA LEU A 145 -1.97 -1.29 6.80
C LEU A 145 -0.54 -0.74 6.79
N GLY A 146 0.14 -0.75 5.64
CA GLY A 146 1.48 -0.18 5.49
C GLY A 146 1.52 1.33 5.71
N ILE A 147 0.53 2.08 5.23
CA ILE A 147 0.40 3.52 5.48
C ILE A 147 0.13 3.80 6.97
N ILE A 148 -0.79 3.07 7.60
CA ILE A 148 -1.03 3.19 9.04
C ILE A 148 0.25 2.87 9.82
N ASN A 149 0.96 1.82 9.41
CA ASN A 149 2.22 1.42 10.03
C ASN A 149 3.31 2.50 9.91
N GLY A 150 3.36 3.23 8.80
CA GLY A 150 4.27 4.37 8.65
C GLY A 150 3.98 5.49 9.65
N GLY A 151 2.69 5.78 9.91
CA GLY A 151 2.28 6.70 10.97
C GLY A 151 2.73 6.25 12.36
N LEU A 152 2.53 4.97 12.70
CA LEU A 152 3.01 4.39 13.96
C LEU A 152 4.54 4.48 14.10
N GLY A 153 5.28 4.31 12.99
CA GLY A 153 6.74 4.45 12.98
C GLY A 153 7.21 5.87 13.27
N LEU A 154 6.49 6.88 12.76
CA LEU A 154 6.81 8.29 13.03
C LEU A 154 6.60 8.65 14.50
N MET A 155 5.49 8.21 15.09
CA MET A 155 5.23 8.39 16.53
C MET A 155 6.32 7.72 17.39
N LEU A 156 6.77 6.52 17.01
CA LEU A 156 7.83 5.80 17.71
C LEU A 156 9.20 6.49 17.60
N SER A 157 9.48 7.15 16.47
CA SER A 157 10.75 7.83 16.24
C SER A 157 10.95 9.12 17.05
N GLY A 158 9.91 9.60 17.75
CA GLY A 158 9.93 10.91 18.40
C GLY A 158 10.13 12.04 17.39
N ASN A 159 9.48 11.93 16.22
CA ASN A 159 9.65 12.88 15.13
C ASN A 159 9.11 14.28 15.50
N THR A 160 9.50 15.29 14.73
CA THR A 160 8.92 16.62 14.87
C THR A 160 7.44 16.60 14.50
N VAL A 161 6.62 17.39 15.23
CA VAL A 161 5.20 17.60 14.92
C VAL A 161 4.99 18.00 13.45
N LYS A 162 5.90 18.81 12.89
CA LYS A 162 5.85 19.19 11.47
C LYS A 162 6.00 17.98 10.54
N GLY A 163 6.91 17.06 10.85
CA GLY A 163 7.12 15.84 10.06
C GLY A 163 5.96 14.86 10.14
N GLU A 164 5.36 14.72 11.32
CA GLU A 164 4.15 13.91 11.52
C GLU A 164 2.96 14.47 10.71
N ILE A 165 2.73 15.78 10.78
CA ILE A 165 1.71 16.46 9.99
C ILE A 165 1.97 16.30 8.49
N ALA A 166 3.21 16.53 8.04
CA ALA A 166 3.57 16.42 6.64
C ALA A 166 3.28 15.01 6.10
N TYR A 167 3.69 13.97 6.83
CA TYR A 167 3.37 12.60 6.46
C TYR A 167 1.86 12.35 6.46
N GLY A 168 1.15 12.76 7.51
CA GLY A 168 -0.29 12.54 7.63
C GLY A 168 -1.07 13.17 6.47
N VAL A 169 -0.73 14.40 6.06
CA VAL A 169 -1.36 15.08 4.92
C VAL A 169 -1.06 14.34 3.62
N ILE A 170 0.22 14.05 3.34
CA ILE A 170 0.61 13.39 2.08
C ILE A 170 -0.01 12.00 1.98
N ALA A 171 0.16 11.18 3.03
CA ALA A 171 -0.35 9.82 3.05
C ALA A 171 -1.87 9.78 3.04
N GLY A 172 -2.54 10.66 3.78
CA GLY A 172 -4.00 10.77 3.81
C GLY A 172 -4.59 11.17 2.47
N VAL A 173 -4.08 12.24 1.85
CA VAL A 173 -4.54 12.71 0.54
C VAL A 173 -4.30 11.63 -0.53
N MET A 174 -3.11 11.04 -0.56
CA MET A 174 -2.80 10.00 -1.55
C MET A 174 -3.66 8.75 -1.33
N TRP A 175 -3.90 8.33 -0.09
CA TRP A 175 -4.80 7.23 0.22
C TRP A 175 -6.24 7.51 -0.23
N LEU A 176 -6.75 8.72 0.03
CA LEU A 176 -8.10 9.13 -0.38
C LEU A 176 -8.26 9.11 -1.91
N ILE A 177 -7.32 9.70 -2.65
CA ILE A 177 -7.34 9.69 -4.12
C ILE A 177 -7.32 8.26 -4.66
N TRP A 178 -6.39 7.44 -4.16
CA TRP A 178 -6.25 6.06 -4.60
C TRP A 178 -7.50 5.23 -4.27
N MET A 179 -8.06 5.38 -3.07
CA MET A 179 -9.26 4.65 -2.65
C MET A 179 -10.51 5.10 -3.44
N ALA A 180 -10.66 6.39 -3.70
CA ALA A 180 -11.74 6.92 -4.53
C ALA A 180 -11.70 6.32 -5.95
N VAL A 181 -10.52 6.31 -6.59
CA VAL A 181 -10.31 5.68 -7.90
C VAL A 181 -10.59 4.18 -7.84
N ALA A 182 -10.13 3.51 -6.77
CA ALA A 182 -10.31 2.09 -6.60
C ALA A 182 -11.79 1.69 -6.46
N ILE A 183 -12.59 2.48 -5.72
CA ILE A 183 -14.03 2.26 -5.54
C ILE A 183 -14.80 2.59 -6.83
N TRP A 184 -14.48 3.71 -7.47
CA TRP A 184 -15.15 4.12 -8.70
C TRP A 184 -14.97 3.08 -9.83
N GLY A 185 -13.76 2.54 -9.97
CA GLY A 185 -13.48 1.45 -10.92
C GLY A 185 -14.20 0.14 -10.59
N SER A 186 -14.63 -0.08 -9.34
CA SER A 186 -15.44 -1.24 -8.95
C SER A 186 -16.92 -1.02 -9.30
N MET A 187 -17.48 0.17 -9.04
CA MET A 187 -18.89 0.49 -9.33
C MET A 187 -19.20 0.43 -10.84
N ARG A 188 -18.30 0.93 -11.68
CA ARG A 188 -18.50 0.94 -13.14
C ARG A 188 -18.49 -0.46 -13.78
N SER A 189 -17.87 -1.44 -13.13
CA SER A 189 -17.84 -2.83 -13.63
C SER A 189 -19.11 -3.62 -13.31
N SER A 190 -19.87 -3.21 -12.29
CA SER A 190 -21.10 -3.89 -11.89
C SER A 190 -22.30 -3.49 -12.77
N GLY A 191 -22.41 -2.21 -13.13
CA GLY A 191 -23.53 -1.73 -13.97
C GLY A 191 -23.60 -2.39 -15.35
N THR A 192 -22.46 -2.76 -15.94
CA THR A 192 -22.41 -3.47 -17.22
C THR A 192 -22.88 -4.92 -17.14
N SER A 193 -22.77 -5.56 -15.97
CA SER A 193 -23.19 -6.96 -15.78
C SER A 193 -24.71 -7.07 -15.60
N ASP A 194 -25.31 -6.11 -14.87
CA ASP A 194 -26.75 -6.08 -14.61
C ASP A 194 -27.56 -5.72 -15.86
N GLU A 195 -27.13 -4.72 -16.63
CA GLU A 195 -27.79 -4.36 -17.90
C GLU A 195 -27.75 -5.50 -18.93
N THR A 196 -26.64 -6.25 -19.01
CA THR A 196 -26.52 -7.36 -19.97
C THR A 196 -27.40 -8.55 -19.56
N GLY A 197 -27.54 -8.80 -18.26
CA GLY A 197 -28.42 -9.83 -17.72
C GLY A 197 -29.91 -9.50 -17.96
N GLU A 198 -30.31 -8.26 -17.71
CA GLU A 198 -31.68 -7.79 -17.95
C GLU A 198 -32.05 -7.86 -19.45
N LYS A 199 -31.14 -7.47 -20.34
CA LYS A 199 -31.32 -7.57 -21.80
C LYS A 199 -31.44 -9.01 -22.29
N ALA A 200 -30.68 -9.94 -21.69
CA ALA A 200 -30.70 -11.35 -22.06
C ALA A 200 -32.00 -12.04 -21.62
N VAL A 201 -32.47 -11.77 -20.41
CA VAL A 201 -33.75 -12.29 -19.89
C VAL A 201 -34.93 -11.70 -20.67
N GLY A 202 -34.92 -10.39 -20.94
CA GLY A 202 -35.97 -9.77 -21.76
C GLY A 202 -36.01 -10.29 -23.19
N HIS A 203 -34.88 -10.71 -23.76
CA HIS A 203 -34.84 -11.32 -25.09
C HIS A 203 -35.38 -12.76 -25.09
N SER A 204 -35.04 -13.56 -24.07
CA SER A 204 -35.56 -14.94 -23.96
C SER A 204 -37.08 -14.96 -23.79
N ASP A 205 -37.63 -14.09 -22.94
CA ASP A 205 -39.06 -14.03 -22.67
C ASP A 205 -39.85 -13.58 -23.92
N ALA A 206 -39.34 -12.59 -24.66
CA ALA A 206 -39.94 -12.17 -25.92
C ALA A 206 -39.91 -13.27 -27.00
N THR A 207 -38.88 -14.13 -27.00
CA THR A 207 -38.82 -15.26 -27.94
C THR A 207 -39.72 -16.42 -27.52
N SER A 208 -39.87 -16.70 -26.22
CA SER A 208 -40.79 -17.74 -25.73
C SER A 208 -42.24 -17.36 -25.97
N ASP A 209 -42.60 -16.09 -25.76
CA ASP A 209 -43.96 -15.60 -26.01
C ASP A 209 -44.32 -15.71 -27.49
N ARG A 210 -43.43 -15.28 -28.39
CA ARG A 210 -43.62 -15.43 -29.84
C ARG A 210 -43.73 -16.88 -30.29
N TYR A 211 -43.00 -17.80 -29.66
CA TYR A 211 -43.12 -19.22 -29.96
C TYR A 211 -44.46 -19.78 -29.48
N SER A 212 -44.91 -19.39 -28.30
CA SER A 212 -46.18 -19.82 -27.73
C SER A 212 -47.39 -19.32 -28.53
N ASP A 213 -47.37 -18.06 -29.00
CA ASP A 213 -48.43 -17.48 -29.81
C ASP A 213 -48.50 -18.10 -31.21
N ARG A 214 -47.35 -18.46 -31.78
CA ARG A 214 -47.32 -19.09 -33.11
C ARG A 214 -47.89 -20.51 -33.07
N ASN A 215 -47.71 -21.25 -31.97
CA ASN A 215 -48.28 -22.59 -31.78
C ASN A 215 -49.75 -22.59 -31.35
N ARG A 216 -50.28 -21.48 -30.80
CA ARG A 216 -51.70 -21.35 -30.46
C ARG A 216 -52.59 -21.03 -31.67
N ASN A 217 -52.00 -20.49 -32.73
CA ASN A 217 -52.71 -20.03 -33.93
C ASN A 217 -52.52 -20.96 -35.15
N ALA A 218 -51.96 -22.16 -34.94
CA ALA A 218 -51.80 -23.22 -35.94
C ALA A 218 -52.72 -24.39 -35.61
#